data_AF-A0AAC8QIC0-F1
#
_entry.id   AF-A0AAC8QIC0-F1
#
_cell.length_a   1.000
_cell.length_b   1.000
_cell.length_c   1.000
_cell.angle_alpha   90.00
_cell.angle_beta   90.00
_cell.angle_gamma   90.00
#
_symmetry.space_group_name_H-M   'P 1'
#
loop_
_entity.id
_entity.type
_entity.pdbx_description
1 polymer ?
#
loop_
_entity_poly.entity_id
_entity_poly.type
_entity_poly.pdbx_seq_one_letter_code
_entity_poly.pdbx_strand_id
1 'polypeptide(L)'
;MPDIILYPRDTVMRALEVMHRYGVHLLPVVDERHGEILGHVSEEELHRIWSTLPLARMTEILTARATLASEGSAGDRPRVVLVPGGQGVRSTWLH
;
A
#
# COMPACT_ATOMS: atom_id res chain seq x y z
N MET A 1 10.80 -6.83 16.08
CA MET A 1 11.01 -5.63 15.22
C MET A 1 9.70 -4.88 15.22
N PRO A 2 9.66 -3.55 15.39
CA PRO A 2 8.41 -2.80 15.26
C PRO A 2 7.87 -2.96 13.83
N ASP A 3 6.57 -3.16 13.68
CA ASP A 3 5.88 -3.08 12.39
C ASP A 3 5.93 -1.63 11.90
N ILE A 4 6.77 -1.37 10.90
CA ILE A 4 6.89 -0.05 10.29
C ILE A 4 5.83 0.02 9.20
N ILE A 5 4.82 0.85 9.42
CA ILE A 5 3.69 1.06 8.52
C ILE A 5 3.47 2.55 8.28
N LEU A 6 2.80 2.85 7.18
CA LEU A 6 2.31 4.19 6.86
C LEU A 6 0.79 4.23 6.92
N TYR A 7 0.25 5.43 7.08
CA TYR A 7 -1.18 5.68 7.07
C TYR A 7 -1.59 6.54 5.86
N PRO A 8 -2.87 6.54 5.45
CA PRO A 8 -3.37 7.30 4.31
C PRO A 8 -3.05 8.80 4.38
N ARG A 9 -2.93 9.31 5.60
CA ARG A 9 -2.68 10.72 5.91
C ARG A 9 -1.19 11.08 5.93
N ASP A 10 -0.29 10.09 5.99
CA ASP A 10 1.14 10.35 5.90
C ASP A 10 1.49 10.94 4.53
N THR A 11 2.48 11.82 4.53
CA THR A 11 2.96 12.47 3.33
C THR A 11 4.11 11.70 2.71
N VAL A 12 4.37 11.94 1.41
CA VAL A 12 5.60 11.45 0.73
C VAL A 12 6.83 11.80 1.57
N MET A 13 6.85 13.01 2.14
CA MET A 13 7.96 13.43 2.96
C MET A 13 8.16 12.58 4.20
N ARG A 14 7.07 12.36 4.95
CA ARG A 14 7.11 11.52 6.15
C ARG A 14 7.51 10.08 5.82
N ALA A 15 7.02 9.54 4.72
CA ALA A 15 7.34 8.19 4.28
C ALA A 15 8.83 8.00 3.98
N LEU A 16 9.45 8.93 3.26
CA LEU A 16 10.90 8.89 2.98
C LEU A 16 11.73 9.07 4.26
N GLU A 17 11.31 9.94 5.19
CA GLU A 17 11.98 10.06 6.49
C GLU A 17 11.95 8.75 7.29
N VAL A 18 10.81 8.05 7.29
CA VAL A 18 10.65 6.74 7.96
C VAL A 18 11.52 5.69 7.28
N MET A 19 11.48 5.61 5.94
CA MET A 19 12.30 4.70 5.14
C MET A 19 13.80 4.88 5.42
N HIS A 20 14.27 6.13 5.40
CA HIS A 20 15.66 6.46 5.69
C HIS A 20 16.05 6.11 7.14
N ARG A 21 15.20 6.46 8.12
CA ARG A 21 15.47 6.20 9.55
C ARG A 21 15.62 4.71 9.85
N TYR A 22 14.81 3.88 9.22
CA TYR A 22 14.74 2.45 9.52
C TYR A 22 15.43 1.56 8.48
N GLY A 23 15.99 2.13 7.41
CA GLY A 23 16.69 1.39 6.35
C GLY A 23 15.77 0.44 5.57
N VAL A 24 14.53 0.87 5.32
CA VAL A 24 13.50 0.09 4.62
C VAL A 24 13.10 0.79 3.32
N HIS A 25 12.91 0.01 2.25
CA HIS A 25 12.67 0.55 0.91
C HIS A 25 11.23 0.33 0.41
N LEU A 26 10.42 -0.41 1.17
CA LEU A 26 9.04 -0.75 0.84
C LEU A 26 8.22 -0.72 2.12
N LEU A 27 7.12 0.03 2.14
CA LEU A 27 6.23 0.14 3.28
C LEU A 27 4.78 -0.11 2.90
N PRO A 28 4.03 -0.89 3.71
CA PRO A 28 2.59 -0.98 3.56
C PRO A 28 1.93 0.31 4.06
N VAL A 29 0.92 0.76 3.33
CA VAL A 29 -0.02 1.79 3.78
C VAL A 29 -1.25 1.06 4.32
N VAL A 30 -1.56 1.27 5.60
CA VAL A 30 -2.59 0.55 6.33
C VAL A 30 -3.71 1.51 6.71
N ASP A 31 -4.96 1.07 6.63
CA ASP A 31 -6.08 1.85 7.15
C ASP A 31 -6.03 1.91 8.68
N GLU A 32 -6.01 3.12 9.24
CA GLU A 32 -5.92 3.35 10.70
C GLU A 32 -7.09 2.74 11.48
N ARG A 33 -8.26 2.58 10.85
CA ARG A 33 -9.50 2.17 11.53
C ARG A 33 -9.69 0.67 11.52
N HIS A 34 -9.40 0.02 10.39
CA HIS A 34 -9.68 -1.40 10.17
C HIS A 34 -8.40 -2.26 10.18
N GLY A 35 -7.22 -1.65 10.09
CA GLY A 35 -5.94 -2.38 10.04
C GLY A 35 -5.69 -3.09 8.71
N GLU A 36 -6.45 -2.76 7.67
CA GLU A 36 -6.33 -3.38 6.35
C GLU A 36 -5.23 -2.72 5.52
N ILE A 37 -4.47 -3.50 4.75
CA ILE A 37 -3.47 -2.97 3.82
C ILE A 37 -4.19 -2.35 2.62
N LEU A 38 -4.05 -1.05 2.44
CA LEU A 38 -4.59 -0.29 1.31
C LEU A 38 -3.67 -0.34 0.09
N GLY A 39 -2.37 -0.54 0.32
CA GLY A 39 -1.39 -0.67 -0.75
C GLY A 39 0.04 -0.69 -0.22
N HIS A 40 1.01 -0.73 -1.14
CA HIS A 40 2.43 -0.64 -0.81
C HIS A 40 3.06 0.50 -1.62
N VAL A 41 3.97 1.22 -0.99
CA VAL A 41 4.75 2.29 -1.61
C VAL A 41 6.24 1.98 -1.49
N SER A 42 6.99 2.19 -2.57
CA SER A 42 8.43 2.00 -2.60
C SER A 42 9.16 3.34 -2.50
N GLU A 43 10.36 3.31 -1.94
CA GLU A 43 11.22 4.49 -1.81
C GLU A 43 11.51 5.13 -3.19
N GLU A 44 11.78 4.31 -4.22
CA GLU A 44 11.99 4.78 -5.60
C GLU A 44 10.78 5.54 -6.16
N GLU A 45 9.57 5.04 -5.93
CA GLU A 45 8.33 5.70 -6.38
C GLU A 45 8.16 7.05 -5.68
N LEU A 46 8.37 7.07 -4.36
CA LEU A 46 8.25 8.27 -3.55
C LEU A 46 9.31 9.33 -3.90
N HIS A 47 10.55 8.92 -4.23
CA HIS A 47 11.59 9.84 -4.69
C HIS A 47 11.24 10.55 -6.00
N ARG A 48 10.57 9.86 -6.93
CA ARG A 48 10.11 10.49 -8.19
C ARG A 48 9.07 11.57 -7.94
N ILE A 49 8.25 11.40 -6.91
CA ILE A 49 7.13 12.29 -6.58
C ILE A 49 7.58 13.43 -5.67
N TRP A 50 8.57 13.20 -4.81
CA TRP A 50 9.08 14.18 -3.84
C TRP A 50 9.41 15.53 -4.48
N SER A 51 9.99 15.54 -5.68
CA SER A 51 10.39 16.78 -6.37
C SER A 51 9.22 17.69 -6.76
N THR A 52 8.01 17.13 -6.89
CA THR A 52 6.82 17.87 -7.32
C THR A 52 5.80 18.03 -6.20
N LEU A 53 5.57 16.98 -5.40
CA LEU A 53 4.52 16.91 -4.40
C LEU A 53 5.01 16.24 -3.10
N PRO A 54 5.94 16.87 -2.36
CA PRO A 54 6.48 16.28 -1.11
C PRO A 54 5.42 16.15 0.00
N LEU A 55 4.35 16.94 -0.09
CA LEU A 55 3.23 16.93 0.85
C LEU A 55 2.03 16.11 0.37
N ALA A 56 2.10 15.46 -0.80
CA ALA A 56 1.04 14.56 -1.24
C ALA A 56 0.87 13.43 -0.23
N ARG A 57 -0.39 13.09 0.03
CA ARG A 57 -0.74 12.04 1.00
C ARG A 57 -0.66 10.67 0.35
N MET A 58 -0.35 9.63 1.14
CA MET A 58 -0.32 8.25 0.66
C MET A 58 -1.62 7.84 -0.05
N THR A 59 -2.77 8.32 0.44
CA THR A 59 -4.06 8.08 -0.25
C THR A 59 -4.08 8.63 -1.68
N GLU A 60 -3.50 9.80 -1.93
CA GLU A 60 -3.49 10.40 -3.26
C GLU A 60 -2.58 9.62 -4.21
N ILE A 61 -1.43 9.16 -3.70
CA ILE A 61 -0.48 8.33 -4.43
C ILE A 61 -1.14 7.00 -4.85
N LEU A 62 -1.80 6.32 -3.91
CA LEU A 62 -2.47 5.06 -4.17
C LEU A 62 -3.65 5.22 -5.14
N THR A 63 -4.46 6.27 -4.98
CA THR A 63 -5.58 6.55 -5.88
C THR A 63 -5.11 6.89 -7.30
N ALA A 64 -4.06 7.70 -7.45
CA ALA A 64 -3.48 8.02 -8.75
C ALA A 64 -3.02 6.75 -9.48
N ARG A 65 -2.35 5.83 -8.77
CA ARG A 65 -1.93 4.54 -9.31
C ARG A 65 -3.10 3.66 -9.73
N ALA A 66 -4.14 3.57 -8.91
CA ALA A 66 -5.34 2.78 -9.24
C ALA A 66 -6.04 3.32 -10.50
N THR A 67 -6.06 4.64 -10.67
CA THR A 67 -6.62 5.30 -11.86
C THR A 67 -5.81 4.96 -13.10
N LEU A 68 -4.48 5.14 -13.05
CA LEU A 68 -3.58 4.82 -14.17
C LEU A 68 -3.61 3.32 -14.55
N ALA A 69 -3.73 2.44 -13.56
CA ALA A 69 -3.88 1.01 -13.80
C ALA A 69 -5.22 0.66 -14.50
N SER A 70 -6.28 1.42 -14.24
CA SER A 70 -7.59 1.22 -14.88
C SER A 70 -7.61 1.72 -16.33
N GLU A 71 -6.83 2.75 -16.67
CA GLU A 71 -6.79 3.35 -18.01
C GLU A 71 -5.93 2.55 -19.00
N GLY A 72 -5.01 1.71 -18.50
CA GLY A 72 -4.20 0.79 -19.30
C GLY A 72 -4.88 -0.51 -19.73
N SER A 73 -6.14 -0.75 -19.34
CA SER A 73 -6.84 -2.01 -19.59
C SER A 73 -7.77 -1.94 -20.82
N ALA A 74 -7.16 -1.69 -21.99
CA ALA A 74 -7.65 -2.25 -23.25
C ALA A 74 -6.84 -3.53 -23.55
N GLY A 75 -6.99 -4.54 -22.69
CA GLY A 75 -6.32 -5.83 -22.82
C GLY A 75 -5.74 -6.30 -21.49
N ASP A 76 -6.23 -7.44 -21.01
CA ASP A 76 -5.81 -8.11 -19.77
C ASP A 76 -6.30 -7.48 -18.46
N ARG A 77 -7.52 -7.88 -18.07
CA ARG A 77 -8.09 -7.63 -16.75
C ARG A 77 -7.60 -8.75 -15.82
N PRO A 78 -7.07 -8.47 -14.62
CA PRO A 78 -6.90 -9.51 -13.63
C PRO A 78 -8.29 -10.01 -13.23
N ARG A 79 -8.52 -11.30 -13.47
CA ARG A 79 -9.78 -11.98 -13.12
C ARG A 79 -9.88 -12.01 -11.60
N VAL A 80 -10.60 -11.05 -11.02
CA VAL A 80 -11.05 -11.15 -9.63
C VAL A 80 -12.00 -12.34 -9.56
N VAL A 81 -11.49 -13.47 -9.10
CA VAL A 81 -12.32 -14.61 -8.68
C VAL A 81 -12.93 -14.21 -7.35
N LEU A 82 -14.14 -13.68 -7.40
CA LEU A 82 -15.05 -13.68 -6.25
C LEU A 82 -15.30 -15.14 -5.89
N VAL A 83 -14.71 -15.63 -4.80
CA VAL A 83 -15.08 -16.91 -4.18
C VAL A 83 -16.29 -16.61 -3.30
N PRO A 84 -17.51 -17.08 -3.64
CA PRO A 84 -18.66 -16.89 -2.78
C PRO A 84 -18.73 -18.02 -1.76
N GLY A 85 -18.71 -17.67 -0.48
CA GLY A 85 -19.33 -18.44 0.59
C GLY A 85 -18.70 -19.80 0.93
N GLY A 86 -17.98 -19.84 2.06
CA GLY A 86 -17.49 -21.09 2.63
C GLY A 86 -17.23 -20.95 4.13
N GLN A 87 -18.30 -21.05 4.89
CA GLN A 87 -18.38 -21.14 6.35
C GLN A 87 -17.33 -22.11 6.95
N GLY A 88 -16.62 -21.66 8.00
CA GLY A 88 -16.27 -22.50 9.15
C GLY A 88 -14.92 -23.24 9.15
N VAL A 89 -14.19 -22.98 10.24
CA VAL A 89 -13.66 -23.99 11.19
C VAL A 89 -12.21 -24.52 11.02
N ARG A 90 -11.43 -24.07 12.02
CA ARG A 90 -10.45 -24.78 12.88
C ARG A 90 -8.98 -24.89 12.47
N SER A 91 -8.18 -24.26 13.35
CA SER A 91 -6.80 -24.56 13.70
C SER A 91 -6.56 -26.05 13.96
N THR A 92 -5.44 -26.58 13.46
CA THR A 92 -4.66 -27.59 14.18
C THR A 92 -3.18 -27.45 13.82
N TRP A 93 -2.35 -27.18 14.83
CA TRP A 93 -0.90 -27.28 14.77
C TRP A 93 -0.48 -28.75 14.65
N LEU A 94 0.58 -29.06 13.91
CA LEU A 94 1.34 -30.30 14.09
C LEU A 94 2.85 -30.03 14.01
N HIS A 95 3.51 -30.68 14.97
CA HIS A 95 4.93 -30.70 15.30
C HIS A 95 5.82 -31.25 14.20
#